data_AF-A0A0B2Q7G9-F1
#
_entry.id   AF-A0A0B2Q7G9-F1
#
_cell.length_a   1.000
_cell.length_b   1.000
_cell.length_c   1.000
_cell.angle_alpha   90.00
_cell.angle_beta   90.00
_cell.angle_gamma   90.00
#
_symmetry.space_group_name_H-M   'P 1'
#
loop_
_entity.id
_entity.type
_entity.pdbx_description
1 polymer ?
#
loop_
_entity_poly.entity_id
_entity_poly.type
_entity_poly.pdbx_seq_one_letter_code
_entity_poly.pdbx_strand_id
1 'polypeptide(L)'
;VGSLKEEVNILQYADDTLFFGDATKQNVRTLKCVLRCFEEASSLKINYSKSHFGCLGKSASWCREAAQFLNCSTLEFPFTYLGIPVGVSSKSWIVWQPIVRKFEVKLAKWKQRTLSMGG
;
A
#
# COMPACT_ATOMS: atom_id res chain seq x y z
N VAL A 1 -7.17 -16.22 -9.22
CA VAL A 1 -7.93 -15.53 -10.30
C VAL A 1 -7.21 -15.79 -11.61
N GLY A 2 -7.93 -16.20 -12.65
CA GLY A 2 -7.35 -16.81 -13.87
C GLY A 2 -7.32 -18.34 -13.79
N SER A 3 -7.07 -19.01 -14.92
CA SER A 3 -7.12 -20.48 -15.09
C SER A 3 -6.25 -21.27 -14.10
N LEU A 4 -5.30 -20.59 -13.45
CA LEU A 4 -4.36 -21.16 -12.49
C LEU A 4 -4.78 -21.00 -11.01
N LYS A 5 -5.96 -20.42 -10.71
CA LYS A 5 -6.47 -20.24 -9.33
C LYS A 5 -5.48 -19.52 -8.36
N GLU A 6 -4.65 -18.59 -8.84
CA GLU A 6 -3.75 -17.84 -7.95
C GLU A 6 -4.53 -16.97 -6.94
N GLU A 7 -4.25 -17.11 -5.65
CA GLU A 7 -4.87 -16.25 -4.62
C GLU A 7 -4.38 -14.81 -4.80
N VAL A 8 -5.29 -13.90 -5.18
CA VAL A 8 -4.99 -12.48 -5.16
C VAL A 8 -5.12 -12.04 -3.70
N ASN A 9 -4.00 -11.74 -3.08
CA ASN A 9 -3.97 -11.21 -1.72
C ASN A 9 -4.23 -9.69 -1.81
N ILE A 10 -5.28 -9.23 -1.14
CA ILE A 10 -5.68 -7.81 -1.14
C ILE A 10 -5.67 -7.30 0.30
N LEU A 11 -5.09 -6.12 0.50
CA LEU A 11 -5.20 -5.36 1.74
C LEU A 11 -5.91 -4.03 1.45
N GLN A 12 -7.04 -3.78 2.10
CA GLN A 12 -7.87 -2.60 1.83
C GLN A 12 -8.19 -1.84 3.11
N TYR A 13 -8.14 -0.52 3.05
CA TYR A 13 -8.65 0.39 4.06
C TYR A 13 -9.24 1.62 3.38
N ALA A 14 -10.55 1.83 3.50
CA ALA A 14 -11.27 2.88 2.77
C ALA A 14 -10.94 2.84 1.26
N ASP A 15 -10.41 3.94 0.70
CA ASP A 15 -9.97 4.05 -0.69
C ASP A 15 -8.53 3.57 -0.93
N ASP A 16 -7.74 3.30 0.11
CA ASP A 16 -6.36 2.84 0.01
C ASP A 16 -6.30 1.30 -0.11
N THR A 17 -6.13 0.81 -1.34
CA THR A 17 -6.05 -0.63 -1.66
C THR A 17 -4.67 -1.04 -2.15
N LEU A 18 -4.11 -2.11 -1.57
CA LEU A 18 -2.91 -2.81 -2.04
C LEU A 18 -3.27 -4.18 -2.61
N PHE A 19 -2.75 -4.47 -3.80
CA PHE A 19 -2.82 -5.77 -4.45
C PHE A 19 -1.46 -6.46 -4.40
N PHE A 20 -1.43 -7.72 -3.98
CA PHE A 20 -0.24 -8.57 -3.96
C PHE A 20 -0.41 -9.75 -4.91
N GLY A 21 0.67 -10.09 -5.60
CA GLY A 21 0.73 -11.24 -6.50
C GLY A 21 2.06 -11.32 -7.22
N ASP A 22 2.25 -12.38 -7.99
CA ASP A 22 3.49 -12.58 -8.73
C ASP A 22 3.63 -11.56 -9.86
N ALA A 23 4.87 -11.08 -10.05
CA ALA A 23 5.23 -10.14 -11.09
C ALA A 23 5.25 -10.80 -12.49
N THR A 24 4.06 -11.16 -12.99
CA THR A 24 3.85 -11.75 -14.31
C THR A 24 3.04 -10.81 -15.20
N LYS A 25 3.27 -10.86 -16.52
CA LYS A 25 2.46 -10.08 -17.47
C LYS A 25 0.98 -10.45 -17.41
N GLN A 26 0.67 -11.70 -17.08
CA GLN A 26 -0.71 -12.16 -16.94
C GLN A 26 -1.39 -11.50 -15.74
N ASN A 27 -0.72 -11.46 -14.58
CA ASN A 27 -1.28 -10.81 -13.38
C ASN A 27 -1.45 -9.31 -13.56
N VAL A 28 -0.50 -8.63 -14.23
CA VAL A 28 -0.64 -7.20 -14.57
C VAL A 28 -1.87 -6.95 -15.46
N ARG A 29 -2.14 -7.81 -16.45
CA ARG A 29 -3.34 -7.71 -17.29
C ARG A 29 -4.62 -8.00 -16.51
N THR A 30 -4.62 -9.05 -15.70
CA THR A 30 -5.75 -9.38 -14.82
C THR A 30 -6.07 -8.22 -13.89
N LEU A 31 -5.06 -7.61 -13.27
CA LEU A 31 -5.25 -6.45 -12.41
C LEU A 31 -5.86 -5.27 -13.17
N LYS A 32 -5.39 -4.98 -14.40
CA LYS A 32 -6.00 -3.94 -15.24
C LYS A 32 -7.48 -4.21 -15.50
N CYS A 33 -7.83 -5.46 -15.80
CA CYS A 33 -9.23 -5.85 -15.99
C CYS A 33 -10.04 -5.67 -14.71
N VAL A 34 -9.53 -6.09 -13.56
CA VAL A 34 -10.20 -5.90 -12.25
C VAL A 34 -10.45 -4.42 -11.96
N LEU A 35 -9.45 -3.56 -12.16
CA LEU A 35 -9.60 -2.12 -11.96
C LEU A 35 -10.66 -1.53 -12.88
N ARG A 36 -10.69 -1.92 -14.16
CA ARG A 36 -11.73 -1.48 -15.11
C ARG A 36 -13.11 -1.97 -14.69
N CYS A 37 -13.24 -3.25 -14.34
CA CYS A 37 -14.50 -3.82 -13.85
C CYS A 37 -15.01 -3.09 -12.59
N PHE A 38 -14.11 -2.70 -11.69
CA PHE A 38 -14.46 -1.90 -10.54
C PHE A 38 -15.01 -0.53 -10.94
N GLU A 39 -14.36 0.20 -11.86
CA GLU A 39 -14.86 1.50 -12.32
C GLU A 39 -16.26 1.40 -12.94
N GLU A 40 -16.51 0.36 -13.74
CA GLU A 40 -17.83 0.11 -14.35
C GLU A 40 -18.89 -0.28 -13.31
N ALA A 41 -18.57 -1.18 -12.38
CA ALA A 41 -19.53 -1.70 -11.41
C ALA A 41 -19.85 -0.71 -10.27
N SER A 42 -18.88 0.09 -9.85
CA SER A 42 -19.03 1.04 -8.74
C SER A 42 -19.41 2.45 -9.19
N SER A 43 -19.29 2.76 -10.49
CA SER A 43 -19.33 4.13 -11.02
C SER A 43 -18.29 5.09 -10.42
N LEU A 44 -17.29 4.57 -9.68
CA LEU A 44 -16.15 5.34 -9.19
C LEU A 44 -15.02 5.36 -10.23
N LYS A 45 -14.03 6.21 -9.99
CA LYS A 45 -12.84 6.32 -10.84
C LYS A 45 -11.58 6.00 -10.06
N ILE A 46 -10.69 5.20 -10.67
CA ILE A 46 -9.37 4.94 -10.11
C ILE A 46 -8.54 6.22 -10.22
N ASN A 47 -7.98 6.63 -9.09
CA ASN A 47 -7.04 7.74 -9.09
C ASN A 47 -5.64 7.26 -9.49
N TYR A 48 -5.42 7.19 -10.81
CA TYR A 48 -4.16 6.77 -11.42
C TYR A 48 -2.95 7.63 -11.01
N SER A 49 -3.17 8.91 -10.69
CA SER A 49 -2.10 9.81 -10.23
C SER A 49 -1.59 9.50 -8.82
N LYS A 50 -2.43 8.86 -8.00
CA LYS A 50 -2.08 8.39 -6.64
C LYS A 50 -1.77 6.90 -6.58
N SER A 51 -2.09 6.17 -7.65
CA SER A 51 -1.80 4.75 -7.77
C SER A 51 -0.35 4.53 -8.17
N HIS A 52 0.26 3.47 -7.65
CA HIS A 52 1.65 3.12 -7.93
C HIS A 52 1.80 1.61 -8.12
N PHE A 53 2.75 1.20 -8.97
CA PHE A 53 3.08 -0.20 -9.18
C PHE A 53 4.55 -0.46 -8.82
N GLY A 54 4.77 -1.42 -7.92
CA GLY A 54 6.09 -1.87 -7.48
C GLY A 54 6.26 -3.36 -7.70
N CYS A 55 7.49 -3.77 -7.98
CA CYS A 55 7.79 -5.18 -8.14
C CYS A 55 9.21 -5.52 -7.64
N LEU A 56 9.36 -6.68 -7.01
CA LEU A 56 10.63 -7.19 -6.52
C LEU A 56 11.13 -8.31 -7.44
N GLY A 57 12.44 -8.42 -7.64
CA GLY A 57 13.04 -9.49 -8.44
C GLY A 57 12.87 -9.36 -9.96
N LYS A 58 12.39 -8.22 -10.47
CA LYS A 58 12.37 -7.88 -11.90
C LYS A 58 13.26 -6.67 -12.18
N SER A 59 13.59 -6.47 -13.47
CA SER A 59 14.34 -5.28 -13.89
C SER A 59 13.50 -4.00 -13.73
N ALA A 60 14.17 -2.88 -13.53
CA ALA A 60 13.52 -1.57 -13.46
C ALA A 60 12.75 -1.23 -14.76
N SER A 61 13.25 -1.67 -15.92
CA SER A 61 12.55 -1.53 -17.20
C SER A 61 11.21 -2.28 -17.20
N TRP A 62 11.20 -3.52 -16.68
CA TRP A 62 9.98 -4.32 -16.61
C TRP A 62 8.96 -3.72 -15.65
N CYS A 63 9.37 -3.26 -14.45
CA CYS A 63 8.42 -2.61 -13.54
C CYS A 63 7.86 -1.32 -14.16
N ARG A 64 8.66 -0.56 -14.92
CA ARG A 64 8.22 0.66 -15.62
C ARG A 64 7.19 0.36 -16.71
N GLU A 65 7.44 -0.66 -17.54
CA GLU A 65 6.49 -1.11 -18.57
C GLU A 65 5.15 -1.55 -17.95
N ALA A 66 5.20 -2.30 -16.84
CA ALA A 66 4.00 -2.73 -16.12
C ALA A 66 3.23 -1.55 -15.50
N ALA A 67 3.93 -0.60 -14.88
CA ALA A 67 3.34 0.62 -14.33
C ALA A 67 2.66 1.46 -15.43
N GLN A 68 3.34 1.64 -16.57
CA GLN A 68 2.80 2.34 -17.74
C GLN A 68 1.54 1.64 -18.28
N PHE A 69 1.55 0.32 -18.39
CA PHE A 69 0.37 -0.45 -18.82
C PHE A 69 -0.81 -0.28 -17.85
N LEU A 70 -0.52 -0.20 -16.55
CA LEU A 70 -1.52 0.07 -15.51
C LEU A 70 -1.98 1.53 -15.46
N ASN A 71 -1.36 2.43 -16.24
CA ASN A 71 -1.55 3.88 -16.21
C ASN A 71 -1.16 4.51 -14.86
N CYS A 72 -0.15 3.99 -14.17
CA CYS A 72 0.26 4.48 -12.86
C CYS A 72 1.78 4.70 -12.78
N SER A 73 2.22 5.38 -11.72
CA SER A 73 3.64 5.64 -11.47
C SER A 73 4.36 4.41 -10.93
N THR A 74 5.68 4.35 -11.10
CA THR A 74 6.49 3.31 -10.43
C THR A 74 6.56 3.57 -8.93
N LEU A 75 6.42 2.52 -8.13
CA LEU A 75 6.60 2.55 -6.68
C LEU A 75 8.07 2.32 -6.34
N GLU A 76 8.63 3.17 -5.48
CA GLU A 76 9.95 2.98 -4.90
C GLU A 76 9.85 2.25 -3.56
N PHE A 77 10.77 1.34 -3.30
CA PHE A 77 10.87 0.64 -2.03
C PHE A 77 11.98 1.24 -1.15
N PRO A 78 11.78 1.36 0.16
CA PRO A 78 10.53 1.09 0.88
C PRO A 78 9.48 2.20 0.68
N PHE A 79 8.20 1.86 0.79
CA PHE A 79 7.09 2.82 0.69
C PHE A 79 6.27 2.86 1.98
N THR A 80 5.34 3.80 2.11
CA THR A 80 4.48 3.91 3.31
C THR A 80 3.03 3.55 2.96
N TYR A 81 2.41 2.70 3.76
CA TYR A 81 0.98 2.40 3.72
C TYR A 81 0.37 2.64 5.09
N LEU A 82 -0.65 3.51 5.18
CA LEU A 82 -1.31 3.91 6.43
C LEU A 82 -0.35 4.37 7.55
N GLY A 83 0.77 4.99 7.18
CA GLY A 83 1.80 5.46 8.11
C GLY A 83 2.77 4.39 8.59
N ILE A 84 2.72 3.18 8.03
CA ILE A 84 3.64 2.07 8.31
C ILE A 84 4.55 1.87 7.07
N PRO A 85 5.89 1.84 7.23
CA PRO A 85 6.79 1.57 6.13
C PRO A 85 6.75 0.08 5.73
N VAL A 86 6.63 -0.18 4.45
CA VAL A 86 6.56 -1.50 3.80
C VAL A 86 7.80 -1.69 2.92
N GLY A 87 8.38 -2.89 2.95
CA GLY A 87 9.64 -3.21 2.25
C GLY A 87 10.90 -2.98 3.09
N VAL A 88 10.74 -2.62 4.36
CA VAL A 88 11.80 -2.62 5.38
C VAL A 88 11.69 -3.86 6.27
N SER A 89 12.80 -4.28 6.86
CA SER A 89 12.80 -5.38 7.83
C SER A 89 11.93 -5.01 9.04
N SER A 90 10.87 -5.80 9.28
CA SER A 90 9.98 -5.66 10.45
C SER A 90 10.71 -5.86 11.78
N LYS A 91 11.92 -6.42 11.77
CA LYS A 91 12.78 -6.61 12.95
C LYS A 91 13.61 -5.36 13.27
N SER A 92 13.62 -4.34 12.41
CA SER A 92 14.43 -3.15 12.61
C SER A 92 13.80 -2.19 13.61
N TRP A 93 14.51 -1.87 14.70
CA TRP A 93 14.09 -0.87 15.69
C TRP A 93 13.82 0.51 15.05
N ILE A 94 14.61 0.88 14.04
CA ILE A 94 14.49 2.15 13.32
C ILE A 94 13.11 2.30 12.64
N VAL A 95 12.49 1.19 12.24
CA VAL A 95 11.15 1.16 11.65
C VAL A 95 10.05 1.42 12.68
N TRP A 96 10.20 0.87 13.88
CA TRP A 96 9.21 1.02 14.95
C TRP A 96 9.34 2.32 15.73
N GLN A 97 10.54 2.88 15.81
CA GLN A 97 10.83 4.06 16.63
C GLN A 97 9.89 5.26 16.32
N PRO A 98 9.58 5.62 15.06
CA PRO A 98 8.64 6.72 14.77
C PRO A 98 7.22 6.43 15.26
N ILE A 99 6.78 5.17 15.18
CA ILE A 99 5.45 4.74 15.63
C ILE A 99 5.39 4.84 17.16
N VAL A 100 6.39 4.28 17.86
CA VAL A 100 6.48 4.33 19.33
C VAL A 100 6.49 5.77 19.83
N ARG A 101 7.32 6.65 19.25
CA ARG A 101 7.36 8.08 19.63
C ARG A 101 6.02 8.79 19.43
N LYS A 102 5.28 8.48 18.37
CA LYS A 102 3.92 9.05 18.17
C LYS A 102 2.97 8.65 19.31
N PHE A 103 3.05 7.41 19.78
CA PHE A 103 2.26 6.97 20.93
C PHE A 103 2.72 7.62 22.24
N GLU A 104 4.03 7.72 22.49
CA GLU A 104 4.57 8.40 23.68
C GLU A 104 4.08 9.85 23.77
N VAL A 105 4.13 10.61 22.67
CA VAL A 105 3.65 12.00 22.63
C VAL A 105 2.14 12.08 22.89
N LYS A 106 1.34 11.15 22.35
CA LYS A 106 -0.11 11.11 22.58
C LYS A 106 -0.41 10.78 24.05
N LEU A 107 0.28 9.79 24.62
CA LEU A 107 0.11 9.39 26.02
C LEU A 107 0.53 10.50 26.99
N ALA A 108 1.63 11.21 26.71
CA ALA A 108 2.06 12.36 27.51
C ALA A 108 0.99 13.47 27.53
N LYS A 109 0.41 13.78 26.37
CA LYS A 109 -0.71 14.74 26.27
C LYS A 109 -1.95 14.29 27.02
N TRP A 110 -2.25 12.99 27.01
CA TRP A 110 -3.40 12.44 27.75
C TRP A 110 -3.18 12.56 29.25
N LYS A 111 -2.01 12.16 29.75
CA LYS A 111 -1.64 12.31 31.17
C LYS A 111 -1.76 13.76 31.64
N GLN A 112 -1.34 14.72 30.82
CA GLN A 112 -1.50 16.15 31.14
C GLN A 112 -2.97 16.60 31.23
N ARG A 113 -3.86 16.03 30.40
CA ARG A 113 -5.28 16.38 30.37
C ARG A 113 -6.10 15.71 31.47
N THR A 114 -5.71 14.53 31.94
CA THR A 114 -6.39 13.80 33.01
C THR A 114 -5.86 14.13 34.41
N LEU A 115 -4.81 14.94 34.51
CA LEU A 115 -4.44 15.59 35.76
C LEU A 115 -5.44 16.73 36.02
N SER A 116 -6.42 16.49 36.90
CA SER A 116 -7.17 17.58 37.52
C SER A 116 -6.21 18.45 38.32
N MET A 117 -6.38 19.78 38.27
CA MET A 117 -5.63 20.70 39.15
C MET A 117 -6.00 20.60 40.64
N GLY A 118 -6.85 19.63 41.00
CA GLY A 118 -7.12 19.26 42.38
C GLY A 118 -6.37 17.98 42.71
N GLY A 119 -5.43 18.07 43.65
CA GLY A 119 -5.45 17.12 44.75
C GLY A 119 -6.73 17.29 45.56
#